data_AF-A0A8D8G3U5-F1
#
_entry.id   AF-A0A8D8G3U5-F1
#
_cell.length_a   1.000
_cell.length_b   1.000
_cell.length_c   1.000
_cell.angle_alpha   90.00
_cell.angle_beta   90.00
_cell.angle_gamma   90.00
#
_symmetry.space_group_name_H-M   'P 1'
#
loop_
_entity.id
_entity.type
_entity.pdbx_description
1 polymer ?
#
loop_
_entity_poly.entity_id
_entity_poly.type
_entity_poly.pdbx_seq_one_letter_code
_entity_poly.pdbx_strand_id
1 'polypeptide(L)'
;MYLESIFIGSEDIRSQLPEDSKRFDGIDRDFKSLLGEIIANPNIVKSTNRAGLYEKLEMLLSELILCEKALNDYLETKRLAYPRFYFVSSADLLDILSN
;
A
#
# COMPACT_ATOMS: atom_id res chain seq x y z
N MET A 1 6.48 -2.52 -0.62
CA MET A 1 7.01 -2.87 0.71
C MET A 1 6.53 -1.95 1.83
N TYR A 2 6.67 -0.61 1.77
CA TYR A 2 6.20 0.24 2.88
C TYR A 2 4.70 0.06 3.23
N LEU A 3 3.82 0.19 2.24
CA LEU A 3 2.38 -0.06 2.42
C LEU A 3 2.06 -1.51 2.80
N GLU A 4 2.87 -2.47 2.33
CA GLU A 4 2.70 -3.89 2.65
C GLU A 4 2.96 -4.15 4.13
N SER A 5 4.06 -3.63 4.69
CA SER A 5 4.36 -3.76 6.11
C SER A 5 3.29 -3.13 7.00
N ILE A 6 2.64 -2.06 6.55
CA ILE A 6 1.61 -1.35 7.33
C ILE A 6 0.28 -2.07 7.23
N PHE A 7 -0.21 -2.31 6.02
CA PHE A 7 -1.53 -2.91 5.82
C PHE A 7 -1.54 -4.41 6.06
N ILE A 8 -0.42 -5.13 6.02
CA ILE A 8 -0.36 -6.56 6.35
C ILE A 8 0.18 -6.80 7.76
N GLY A 9 1.13 -5.98 8.22
CA GLY A 9 1.82 -6.19 9.50
C GLY A 9 1.13 -5.57 10.72
N SER A 10 0.23 -4.59 10.54
CA SER A 10 -0.43 -3.90 11.65
C SER A 10 -1.93 -4.19 11.68
N GLU A 11 -2.36 -5.06 12.60
CA GLU A 11 -3.79 -5.39 12.79
C GLU A 11 -4.59 -4.17 13.27
N ASP A 12 -3.97 -3.30 14.07
CA ASP A 12 -4.59 -2.05 14.50
C ASP A 12 -4.88 -1.11 13.33
N ILE A 13 -3.92 -0.89 12.43
CA ILE A 13 -4.16 -0.06 11.24
C ILE A 13 -5.23 -0.70 10.34
N ARG A 14 -5.25 -2.04 10.21
CA ARG A 14 -6.29 -2.74 9.46
C ARG A 14 -7.68 -2.53 10.07
N SER A 15 -7.78 -2.45 11.39
CA SER A 15 -9.03 -2.18 12.09
C SER A 15 -9.50 -0.73 11.92
N GLN A 16 -8.57 0.22 11.82
CA GLN A 16 -8.88 1.65 11.67
C GLN A 16 -9.20 2.04 10.23
N LEU A 17 -8.58 1.39 9.25
CA LEU A 17 -8.76 1.62 7.81
C LEU A 17 -9.24 0.34 7.09
N PRO A 18 -10.43 -0.19 7.41
CA PRO A 18 -10.87 -1.49 6.91
C PRO A 18 -11.17 -1.51 5.40
N GLU A 19 -11.62 -0.38 4.83
CA GLU A 19 -11.88 -0.27 3.40
C GLU A 19 -10.58 -0.23 2.59
N ASP A 20 -9.63 0.60 3.02
CA ASP A 20 -8.31 0.69 2.37
C ASP A 20 -7.50 -0.59 2.54
N SER A 21 -7.64 -1.29 3.68
CA SER A 21 -7.02 -2.60 3.88
C SER A 21 -7.53 -3.64 2.90
N LYS A 22 -8.85 -3.70 2.67
CA LYS A 22 -9.44 -4.61 1.68
C LYS A 22 -9.01 -4.25 0.26
N ARG A 23 -8.92 -2.95 -0.06
CA ARG A 23 -8.39 -2.47 -1.35
C ARG A 23 -6.94 -2.92 -1.52
N PHE A 24 -6.10 -2.72 -0.50
CA PHE A 24 -4.70 -3.12 -0.53
C PHE A 24 -4.52 -4.64 -0.67
N ASP A 25 -5.35 -5.45 0.00
CA ASP A 25 -5.31 -6.92 -0.17
C ASP A 25 -5.60 -7.33 -1.64
N GLY A 26 -6.52 -6.62 -2.31
CA GLY A 26 -6.80 -6.80 -3.73
C GLY A 26 -5.60 -6.45 -4.62
N ILE A 27 -5.00 -5.28 -4.38
CA ILE A 27 -3.80 -4.81 -5.09
C ILE A 27 -2.64 -5.79 -4.91
N ASP A 28 -2.39 -6.23 -3.68
CA ASP A 28 -1.30 -7.16 -3.35
C ASP A 28 -1.46 -8.49 -4.09
N ARG A 29 -2.68 -9.04 -4.12
CA ARG A 29 -2.98 -10.27 -4.87
C ARG A 29 -2.72 -10.09 -6.36
N ASP A 30 -3.22 -9.01 -6.95
CA ASP A 30 -3.09 -8.76 -8.39
C ASP A 30 -1.64 -8.49 -8.79
N PHE A 31 -0.89 -7.78 -7.94
CA PHE A 31 0.54 -7.53 -8.11
C PHE A 31 1.37 -8.81 -7.97
N LYS A 32 1.08 -9.67 -6.98
CA LYS A 32 1.74 -10.98 -6.82
C LYS A 32 1.47 -11.91 -7.99
N SER A 33 0.24 -11.93 -8.52
CA SER A 33 -0.08 -12.68 -9.75
C SER A 33 0.78 -12.20 -10.93
N LEU A 34 0.86 -10.89 -11.12
CA LEU A 34 1.63 -10.26 -12.19
C LEU A 34 3.14 -10.56 -12.06
N LEU A 35 3.69 -10.48 -10.84
CA LEU A 35 5.06 -10.86 -10.54
C LEU A 35 5.32 -12.34 -10.85
N GLY A 36 4.42 -13.25 -10.46
CA GLY A 36 4.54 -14.68 -10.76
C GLY A 36 4.63 -14.96 -12.26
N GLU A 37 3.83 -14.27 -13.06
CA GLU A 37 3.86 -14.41 -14.52
C GLU A 37 5.11 -13.82 -15.18
N ILE A 38 5.68 -12.76 -14.61
CA ILE A 38 6.96 -12.16 -15.05
C ILE A 38 8.12 -13.09 -14.70
N ILE A 39 8.14 -13.66 -13.49
CA ILE A 39 9.16 -14.62 -13.06
C ILE A 39 9.13 -15.88 -13.93
N ALA A 40 7.94 -16.35 -14.32
CA ALA A 40 7.78 -17.49 -15.22
C ALA A 40 8.32 -17.22 -16.64
N ASN A 41 8.45 -15.95 -17.05
CA ASN A 41 8.93 -15.55 -18.37
C ASN A 41 10.09 -14.55 -18.25
N PRO A 42 11.35 -15.02 -18.11
CA PRO A 42 12.51 -14.15 -17.92
C PRO A 42 12.84 -13.28 -19.15
N ASN A 43 12.18 -13.51 -20.29
CA ASN A 43 12.32 -12.66 -21.47
C ASN A 43 11.52 -11.36 -21.26
N ILE A 44 12.24 -10.29 -20.89
CA ILE A 44 11.68 -8.96 -20.62
C ILE A 44 10.81 -8.46 -21.79
N VAL A 45 11.26 -8.61 -23.04
CA VAL A 45 10.52 -8.13 -24.22
C VAL A 45 9.18 -8.87 -24.38
N LYS A 46 9.14 -10.18 -24.12
CA LYS A 46 7.88 -10.94 -24.17
C LYS A 46 6.97 -10.65 -22.98
N SER A 47 7.55 -10.36 -21.82
CA SER A 47 6.80 -10.09 -20.59
C SER A 47 6.22 -8.68 -20.56
N THR A 48 6.91 -7.68 -21.12
CA THR A 48 6.44 -6.29 -21.16
C THR A 48 5.52 -6.00 -22.35
N ASN A 49 5.66 -6.74 -23.47
CA ASN A 49 4.85 -6.53 -24.67
C ASN A 49 3.48 -7.23 -24.62
N ARG A 50 2.91 -7.35 -23.41
CA ARG A 50 1.59 -7.93 -23.18
C ARG A 50 0.52 -6.86 -23.30
N ALA A 51 -0.55 -7.17 -24.01
CA ALA A 51 -1.70 -6.28 -24.14
C ALA A 51 -2.30 -5.97 -22.75
N GLY A 52 -2.58 -4.70 -22.48
CA GLY A 52 -3.20 -4.24 -21.23
C GLY A 52 -2.30 -4.24 -20.00
N LEU A 53 -1.01 -4.59 -20.11
CA LEU A 53 -0.10 -4.57 -18.96
C LEU A 53 0.09 -3.16 -18.39
N TYR A 54 0.31 -2.17 -19.28
CA TYR A 54 0.48 -0.78 -18.89
C TYR A 54 -0.75 -0.24 -18.15
N GLU A 55 -1.94 -0.45 -18.74
CA GLU A 55 -3.21 -0.02 -18.15
C GLU A 55 -3.43 -0.66 -16.78
N LYS A 56 -3.12 -1.96 -16.63
CA LYS A 56 -3.23 -2.66 -15.35
C LYS A 56 -2.26 -2.09 -14.31
N LEU A 57 -1.03 -1.78 -14.69
CA LEU A 57 -0.05 -1.14 -13.80
C LEU A 57 -0.47 0.28 -13.40
N GLU A 58 -1.02 1.07 -14.32
CA GLU A 58 -1.56 2.40 -14.00
C GLU A 58 -2.75 2.32 -13.04
N MET A 59 -3.66 1.38 -13.24
CA MET A 59 -4.78 1.18 -12.31
C MET A 59 -4.27 0.79 -10.91
N LEU A 60 -3.35 -0.17 -10.82
CA LEU A 60 -2.75 -0.58 -9.53
C LEU A 60 -2.05 0.60 -8.85
N LEU A 61 -1.31 1.42 -9.61
CA LEU A 61 -0.66 2.62 -9.08
C LEU A 61 -1.69 3.63 -8.56
N SER A 62 -2.78 3.86 -9.29
CA SER A 62 -3.84 4.78 -8.87
C SER A 62 -4.49 4.32 -7.56
N GLU A 63 -4.77 3.03 -7.41
CA GLU A 63 -5.33 2.49 -6.16
C GLU A 63 -4.34 2.54 -5.00
N LEU A 64 -3.03 2.33 -5.25
CA LEU A 64 -1.99 2.49 -4.23
C LEU A 64 -1.91 3.92 -3.72
N ILE A 65 -1.99 4.91 -4.60
CA ILE A 65 -1.98 6.33 -4.24
C ILE A 65 -3.19 6.67 -3.35
N LEU A 66 -4.36 6.08 -3.63
CA LEU A 66 -5.53 6.26 -2.77
C LEU A 66 -5.29 5.70 -1.35
N CYS A 67 -4.72 4.50 -1.24
CA CYS A 67 -4.40 3.90 0.06
C CYS A 67 -3.36 4.73 0.83
N GLU A 68 -2.33 5.23 0.15
CA GLU A 68 -1.32 6.10 0.74
C GLU A 68 -1.92 7.42 1.23
N LYS A 69 -2.85 8.00 0.47
CA LYS A 69 -3.57 9.21 0.89
C LYS A 69 -4.41 8.96 2.14
N ALA A 70 -5.21 7.89 2.17
CA ALA A 70 -6.03 7.55 3.33
C ALA A 70 -5.19 7.35 4.60
N LEU A 71 -4.03 6.67 4.46
CA LEU A 71 -3.08 6.50 5.54
C LEU A 71 -2.53 7.84 6.05
N ASN A 72 -2.14 8.75 5.15
CA ASN A 72 -1.65 10.07 5.53
C ASN A 72 -2.73 10.91 6.23
N ASP A 73 -3.97 10.87 5.75
CA ASP A 73 -5.10 11.58 6.36
C ASP A 73 -5.38 11.04 7.78
N TYR A 74 -5.26 9.72 7.98
CA TYR A 74 -5.35 9.09 9.30
C TYR A 74 -4.23 9.55 10.24
N LEU A 75 -2.98 9.55 9.78
CA LEU A 75 -1.84 10.01 10.58
C LEU A 75 -1.95 11.49 10.95
N GLU A 76 -2.42 12.33 10.02
CA GLU A 76 -2.62 13.75 10.28
C GLU A 76 -3.73 13.98 11.32
N THR A 77 -4.79 13.18 11.30
CA THR A 77 -5.83 13.21 12.34
C THR A 77 -5.25 12.89 13.72
N LYS A 78 -4.32 11.93 13.82
CA LYS A 78 -3.62 11.63 15.08
C LYS A 78 -2.69 12.76 15.51
N ARG A 79 -2.00 13.42 14.58
CA ARG A 79 -1.15 14.60 14.86
C ARG A 79 -1.95 15.79 15.37
N LEU A 80 -3.12 16.05 14.79
CA LEU A 80 -4.02 17.10 15.26
C LEU A 80 -4.53 16.83 16.68
N ALA A 81 -4.83 15.57 17.01
CA ALA A 81 -5.25 15.18 18.36
C ALA A 81 -4.11 15.28 19.39
N TYR A 82 -2.86 14.99 18.98
CA TYR A 82 -1.68 15.03 19.83
C TYR A 82 -0.54 15.80 19.16
N PRO A 83 -0.42 17.12 19.40
CA PRO A 83 0.55 17.99 18.70
C PRO A 83 2.03 17.57 18.84
N ARG A 84 2.37 16.72 19.82
CA ARG A 84 3.74 16.19 19.96
C ARG A 84 4.13 15.24 18.82
N PHE A 85 3.16 14.62 18.14
CA PHE A 85 3.41 13.72 17.01
C PHE A 85 3.86 14.44 15.73
N TYR A 86 3.82 15.77 15.68
CA TYR A 86 4.43 16.54 14.58
C TYR A 86 5.96 16.45 14.58
N PHE A 87 6.59 16.11 15.71
CA PHE A 87 8.05 15.98 15.82
C PHE A 87 8.54 14.54 15.55
N VAL A 88 7.62 13.64 15.21
CA VAL A 88 7.88 12.22 14.99
C VAL A 88 7.71 11.90 13.51
N SER A 89 8.60 11.09 12.95
CA SER A 89 8.49 10.66 11.55
C SER A 89 7.21 9.83 11.35
N SER A 90 6.67 9.78 10.13
CA SER A 90 5.46 8.98 9.87
C SER A 90 5.68 7.49 10.14
N ALA A 91 6.90 6.97 9.92
CA ALA A 91 7.25 5.59 10.23
C ALA A 91 7.27 5.33 11.75
N ASP A 92 7.95 6.17 12.52
CA ASP A 92 8.00 6.04 13.98
C ASP A 92 6.60 6.23 14.60
N LEU A 93 5.79 7.13 14.03
CA LEU A 93 4.41 7.36 14.47
C LEU A 93 3.55 6.11 14.24
N LEU A 94 3.73 5.42 13.11
CA LEU A 94 3.06 4.15 12.85
C LEU A 94 3.51 3.07 13.83
N ASP A 95 4.81 2.97 14.14
CA ASP A 95 5.33 2.00 15.11
C ASP A 95 4.78 2.26 16.54
N ILE A 96 4.57 3.53 16.90
CA ILE A 96 3.93 3.92 18.17
C ILE A 96 2.43 3.57 18.18
N LEU A 97 1.76 3.68 17.04
CA LEU A 97 0.31 3.43 16.92
C LEU A 97 -0.03 1.93 16.71
N SER A 98 0.97 1.12 16.36
CA SER A 98 0.81 -0.32 16.08
C SER A 98 1.20 -1.22 17.27
N ASN A 99 1.54 -0.64 18.43
CA ASN A 99 1.75 -1.32 19.72
C ASN A 99 0.67 -0.92 20.72
#